data_AF-A0A3D4PMW1-F1
#
_entry.id   AF-A0A3D4PMW1-F1
#
_cell.length_a   1.000
_cell.length_b   1.000
_cell.length_c   1.000
_cell.angle_alpha   90.00
_cell.angle_beta   90.00
_cell.angle_gamma   90.00
#
_symmetry.space_group_name_H-M   'P 1'
#
loop_
_entity.id
_entity.type
_entity.pdbx_description
1 polymer ?
#
loop_
_entity_poly.entity_id
_entity_poly.type
_entity_poly.pdbx_seq_one_letter_code
_entity_poly.pdbx_strand_id
1 'polypeptide(L)'
;MISKHLACCTYLAVFVSANLTFGQFKEPNYAPAQQGVIQSPRIIPKNAHSSNQELMKLVDDAIEVSSRRYLIANEHSPWQIYHGMNAYRNEFLVDYNGTLVPASDWLSQTNPQFRGLPWFEKTVHGGRAHRFTKPYHFEGHPNQSLALMVMCNFPYQHTFQTNDGPITVQNIIDNAKADLNPREELTWTLWFLT
;
A
#
# COMPACT_ATOMS: atom_id res chain seq x y z
N MET A 1 73.46 31.15 18.09
CA MET A 1 72.23 31.69 18.72
C MET A 1 71.19 30.57 18.67
N ILE A 2 71.11 29.68 19.68
CA ILE A 2 70.28 29.77 20.91
C ILE A 2 68.81 30.09 20.53
N SER A 3 67.86 29.14 20.39
CA SER A 3 67.23 28.21 21.36
C SER A 3 66.10 28.83 22.21
N LYS A 4 64.95 28.10 22.28
CA LYS A 4 63.88 28.09 23.33
C LYS A 4 62.90 29.30 23.32
N HIS A 5 61.62 29.25 23.70
CA HIS A 5 60.76 28.30 24.43
C HIS A 5 59.25 28.63 24.21
N LEU A 6 58.40 27.64 24.50
CA LEU A 6 56.99 27.64 24.95
C LEU A 6 56.26 28.98 25.19
N ALA A 7 54.97 29.03 24.83
CA ALA A 7 53.89 29.27 25.81
C ALA A 7 52.49 28.94 25.24
N CYS A 8 51.82 28.05 25.97
CA CYS A 8 50.37 27.85 26.02
C CYS A 8 49.68 29.13 26.56
N CYS A 9 48.48 29.49 26.08
CA CYS A 9 47.34 29.84 26.95
C CYS A 9 46.08 30.31 26.18
N THR A 10 44.97 29.63 26.52
CA THR A 10 43.59 30.13 26.70
C THR A 10 42.80 30.71 25.52
N TYR A 11 41.82 29.91 25.07
CA TYR A 11 40.61 30.36 24.39
C TYR A 11 39.77 31.27 25.30
N LEU A 12 39.38 32.44 24.82
CA LEU A 12 38.27 33.23 25.35
C LEU A 12 37.26 33.44 24.22
N ALA A 13 36.14 32.75 24.26
CA ALA A 13 35.04 32.94 23.32
C ALA A 13 34.24 34.19 23.74
N VAL A 14 34.22 35.22 22.90
CA VAL A 14 33.31 36.36 23.02
C VAL A 14 32.17 36.13 22.04
N PHE A 15 30.97 35.87 22.57
CA PHE A 15 29.74 35.84 21.79
C PHE A 15 29.28 37.28 21.52
N VAL A 16 29.22 37.67 20.25
CA VAL A 16 28.53 38.88 19.81
C VAL A 16 27.13 38.48 19.37
N SER A 17 26.12 38.91 20.13
CA SER A 17 24.70 38.77 19.78
C SER A 17 24.28 39.89 18.83
N ALA A 18 23.95 39.52 17.58
CA ALA A 18 23.25 40.41 16.67
C ALA A 18 21.73 40.24 16.87
N ASN A 19 21.08 41.27 17.42
CA ASN A 19 19.62 41.34 17.54
C ASN A 19 19.00 41.62 16.18
N LEU A 20 18.39 40.61 15.56
CA LEU A 20 17.42 40.78 14.49
C LEU A 20 16.02 40.90 15.11
N THR A 21 15.45 42.10 15.07
CA THR A 21 14.07 42.37 15.45
C THR A 21 13.12 41.74 14.43
N PHE A 22 12.50 40.61 14.79
CA PHE A 22 11.30 40.13 14.12
C PHE A 22 10.12 41.03 14.49
N GLY A 23 9.45 41.59 13.47
CA GLY A 23 8.18 42.31 13.67
C GLY A 23 7.15 41.39 14.32
N GLN A 24 6.43 41.90 15.33
CA GLN A 24 5.32 41.20 15.96
C GLN A 24 4.22 40.94 14.91
N PHE A 25 4.07 39.69 14.49
CA PHE A 25 2.82 39.24 13.89
C PHE A 25 1.74 39.23 14.98
N LYS A 26 0.68 40.00 14.76
CA LYS A 26 -0.49 39.99 15.63
C LYS A 26 -1.30 38.73 15.32
N GLU A 27 -1.31 37.77 16.24
CA GLU A 27 -2.20 36.60 16.20
C GLU A 27 -3.64 37.07 15.93
N PRO A 28 -4.40 36.41 15.03
CA PRO A 28 -5.83 36.68 14.91
C PRO A 28 -6.50 36.34 16.23
N ASN A 29 -7.31 37.27 16.77
CA ASN A 29 -8.17 37.00 17.92
C ASN A 29 -9.22 35.95 17.53
N TYR A 30 -8.90 34.67 17.66
CA TYR A 30 -9.91 33.63 17.66
C TYR A 30 -10.63 33.65 19.00
N ALA A 31 -11.96 33.79 18.96
CA ALA A 31 -12.78 33.56 20.14
C ALA A 31 -12.49 32.14 20.67
N PRO A 32 -12.39 31.95 22.00
CA PRO A 32 -12.18 30.62 22.55
C PRO A 32 -13.30 29.71 22.04
N ALA A 33 -12.92 28.57 21.46
CA ALA A 33 -13.87 27.56 21.06
C ALA A 33 -14.72 27.19 22.28
N GLN A 34 -16.02 27.50 22.25
CA GLN A 34 -16.94 27.00 23.25
C GLN A 34 -16.92 25.48 23.12
N GLN A 35 -16.33 24.80 24.12
CA GLN A 35 -16.44 23.35 24.26
C GLN A 35 -17.92 23.04 24.54
N GLY A 36 -18.69 22.85 23.48
CA GLY A 36 -19.97 22.18 23.58
C GLY A 36 -19.75 20.83 24.24
N VAL A 37 -20.60 20.49 25.21
CA VAL A 37 -20.60 19.15 25.80
C VAL A 37 -21.01 18.17 24.70
N ILE A 38 -20.02 17.53 24.07
CA ILE A 38 -20.28 16.40 23.18
C ILE A 38 -20.87 15.31 24.06
N GLN A 39 -22.13 14.95 23.83
CA GLN A 39 -22.74 13.84 24.55
C GLN A 39 -21.88 12.59 24.33
N SER A 40 -21.49 11.93 25.43
CA SER A 40 -20.82 10.64 25.36
C SER A 40 -21.62 9.68 24.48
N PRO A 41 -20.97 8.87 23.63
CA PRO A 41 -21.67 7.89 22.81
C PRO A 41 -22.61 7.03 23.66
N ARG A 42 -23.83 6.77 23.18
CA ARG A 42 -24.74 5.82 23.84
C ARG A 42 -24.03 4.47 23.91
N ILE A 43 -23.83 3.98 25.13
CA ILE A 43 -23.37 2.60 25.36
C ILE A 43 -24.52 1.69 24.94
N ILE A 44 -24.35 0.98 23.83
CA ILE A 44 -25.26 -0.09 23.44
C ILE A 44 -25.01 -1.24 24.45
N PRO A 45 -26.03 -1.70 25.20
CA PRO A 45 -25.85 -2.83 26.09
C PRO A 45 -25.35 -4.02 25.28
N LYS A 46 -24.22 -4.57 25.70
CA LYS A 46 -23.62 -5.76 25.11
C LYS A 46 -24.54 -6.93 25.45
N ASN A 47 -25.40 -7.33 24.51
CA ASN A 47 -26.10 -8.61 24.62
C ASN A 47 -25.07 -9.72 24.87
N ALA A 48 -25.45 -10.70 25.70
CA ALA A 48 -24.60 -11.80 26.10
C ALA A 48 -23.80 -12.32 24.91
N HIS A 49 -22.48 -12.33 25.07
CA HIS A 49 -21.57 -12.86 24.07
C HIS A 49 -22.06 -14.25 23.63
N SER A 50 -22.40 -14.41 22.35
CA SER A 50 -22.21 -15.71 21.71
C SER A 50 -20.83 -16.18 22.12
N SER A 51 -20.72 -17.39 22.69
CA SER A 51 -19.42 -17.90 23.11
C SER A 51 -18.40 -17.70 21.98
N ASN A 52 -17.13 -17.45 22.27
CA ASN A 52 -16.12 -17.25 21.22
C ASN A 52 -16.19 -18.38 20.15
N GLN A 53 -16.60 -19.59 20.54
CA GLN A 53 -16.82 -20.72 19.64
C GLN A 53 -17.95 -20.52 18.62
N GLU A 54 -19.08 -19.94 19.03
CA GLU A 54 -20.20 -19.67 18.13
C GLU A 54 -19.86 -18.57 17.12
N LEU A 55 -19.15 -17.51 17.56
CA LEU A 55 -18.65 -16.49 16.64
C LEU A 55 -17.65 -17.08 15.64
N MET A 56 -16.70 -17.90 16.11
CA MET A 56 -15.73 -18.56 15.23
C MET A 56 -16.44 -19.45 14.21
N LYS A 57 -17.47 -20.21 14.62
CA LYS A 57 -18.26 -21.01 13.69
C LYS A 57 -18.93 -20.14 12.61
N LEU A 58 -19.51 -19.00 12.98
CA LEU A 58 -20.12 -18.08 11.99
C LEU A 58 -19.08 -17.50 11.02
N VAL A 59 -17.87 -17.22 11.50
CA VAL A 59 -16.75 -16.79 10.66
C VAL A 59 -16.34 -17.91 9.69
N ASP A 60 -16.18 -19.13 10.18
CA ASP A 60 -15.81 -20.29 9.37
C ASP A 60 -16.87 -20.58 8.30
N ASP A 61 -18.17 -20.58 8.67
CA ASP A 61 -19.29 -20.76 7.74
C ASP A 61 -19.29 -19.64 6.66
N ALA A 62 -19.02 -18.38 7.06
CA ALA A 62 -18.97 -17.27 6.12
C ALA A 62 -17.80 -17.38 5.14
N ILE A 63 -16.63 -17.83 5.60
CA ILE A 63 -15.46 -18.10 4.76
C ILE A 63 -15.79 -19.24 3.79
N GLU A 64 -16.33 -20.35 4.29
CA GLU A 64 -16.67 -21.53 3.48
C GLU A 64 -17.70 -21.22 2.39
N VAL A 65 -18.75 -20.46 2.72
CA VAL A 65 -19.77 -20.09 1.73
C VAL A 65 -19.21 -19.10 0.71
N SER A 66 -18.39 -18.15 1.15
CA SER A 66 -17.88 -17.09 0.30
C SER A 66 -16.73 -17.55 -0.61
N SER A 67 -15.92 -18.52 -0.18
CA SER A 67 -14.81 -19.10 -0.96
C SER A 67 -15.28 -19.94 -2.15
N ARG A 68 -16.54 -20.37 -2.18
CA ARG A 68 -17.16 -21.07 -3.32
C ARG A 68 -17.33 -20.17 -4.54
N ARG A 69 -17.21 -18.85 -4.38
CA ARG A 69 -17.34 -17.89 -5.49
C ARG A 69 -16.00 -17.73 -6.19
N TYR A 70 -16.03 -17.83 -7.52
CA TYR A 70 -14.93 -17.52 -8.41
C TYR A 70 -15.31 -16.37 -9.34
N LEU A 71 -14.31 -15.75 -9.94
CA LEU A 71 -14.50 -14.73 -10.98
C LEU A 71 -14.03 -15.27 -12.33
N ILE A 72 -14.55 -14.71 -13.41
CA ILE A 72 -14.16 -15.06 -14.79
C ILE A 72 -12.94 -14.23 -15.21
N ALA A 73 -11.88 -14.91 -15.61
CA ALA A 73 -10.64 -14.33 -16.11
C ALA A 73 -10.88 -13.51 -17.40
N ASN A 74 -10.19 -12.38 -17.53
CA ASN A 74 -10.33 -11.39 -18.62
C ASN A 74 -11.72 -10.73 -18.78
N GLU A 75 -12.74 -11.14 -18.01
CA GLU A 75 -14.04 -10.48 -17.96
C GLU A 75 -14.21 -9.58 -16.74
N HIS A 76 -13.82 -10.07 -15.56
CA HIS A 76 -13.82 -9.28 -14.34
C HIS A 76 -12.58 -8.39 -14.29
N SER A 77 -12.73 -7.24 -13.63
CA SER A 77 -11.65 -6.25 -13.59
C SER A 77 -10.50 -6.72 -12.69
N PRO A 78 -9.27 -6.26 -12.97
CA PRO A 78 -8.13 -6.43 -12.07
C PRO A 78 -8.46 -6.05 -10.63
N TRP A 79 -9.16 -4.93 -10.43
CA TRP A 79 -9.63 -4.52 -9.10
C TRP A 79 -10.42 -5.62 -8.39
N GLN A 80 -11.41 -6.23 -9.06
CA GLN A 80 -12.25 -7.27 -8.44
C GLN A 80 -11.44 -8.53 -8.09
N ILE A 81 -10.53 -8.92 -8.98
CA ILE A 81 -9.73 -10.14 -8.81
C ILE A 81 -8.66 -9.95 -7.72
N TYR A 82 -7.98 -8.80 -7.65
CA TYR A 82 -7.04 -8.52 -6.56
C TYR A 82 -7.71 -8.55 -5.19
N HIS A 83 -8.96 -8.11 -5.08
CA HIS A 83 -9.71 -8.22 -3.83
C HIS A 83 -10.03 -9.68 -3.45
N GLY A 84 -10.32 -10.55 -4.43
CA GLY A 84 -10.46 -11.98 -4.20
C GLY A 84 -9.14 -12.62 -3.75
N MET A 85 -8.03 -12.27 -4.39
CA MET A 85 -6.69 -12.70 -4.01
C MET A 85 -6.28 -12.20 -2.62
N ASN A 86 -6.63 -10.97 -2.24
CA ASN A 86 -6.36 -10.49 -0.88
C ASN A 86 -7.11 -11.31 0.18
N ALA A 87 -8.35 -11.70 -0.12
CA ALA A 87 -9.19 -12.45 0.81
C ALA A 87 -8.78 -13.92 0.94
N TYR A 88 -8.57 -14.62 -0.17
CA TYR A 88 -8.33 -16.07 -0.19
C TYR A 88 -6.92 -16.47 -0.63
N ARG A 89 -6.04 -15.50 -0.90
CA ARG A 89 -4.63 -15.71 -1.25
C ARG A 89 -4.49 -16.66 -2.44
N ASN A 90 -3.69 -17.70 -2.28
CA ASN A 90 -3.44 -18.73 -3.29
C ASN A 90 -4.63 -19.70 -3.49
N GLU A 91 -5.66 -19.64 -2.64
CA GLU A 91 -6.88 -20.44 -2.78
C GLU A 91 -7.96 -19.74 -3.62
N PHE A 92 -7.76 -18.47 -3.97
CA PHE A 92 -8.73 -17.77 -4.83
C PHE A 92 -8.69 -18.33 -6.25
N LEU A 93 -9.83 -18.81 -6.74
CA LEU A 93 -9.97 -19.39 -8.07
C LEU A 93 -10.58 -18.39 -9.06
N VAL A 94 -10.12 -18.48 -10.30
CA VAL A 94 -10.76 -17.85 -11.46
C VAL A 94 -11.12 -18.91 -12.49
N ASP A 95 -12.23 -18.69 -13.20
CA ASP A 95 -12.55 -19.44 -14.41
C ASP A 95 -11.78 -18.85 -15.58
N TYR A 96 -10.85 -19.64 -16.13
CA TYR A 96 -10.14 -19.34 -17.35
C TYR A 96 -10.51 -20.38 -18.42
N ASN A 97 -11.36 -19.97 -19.37
CA ASN A 97 -11.83 -20.79 -20.49
C ASN A 97 -12.53 -22.10 -20.06
N GLY A 98 -13.38 -22.02 -19.03
CA GLY A 98 -14.14 -23.16 -18.49
C GLY A 98 -13.36 -24.02 -17.50
N THR A 99 -12.15 -23.60 -17.13
CA THR A 99 -11.29 -24.31 -16.17
C THR A 99 -11.01 -23.41 -14.98
N LEU A 100 -11.30 -23.92 -13.77
CA LEU A 100 -10.94 -23.22 -12.54
C LEU A 100 -9.44 -23.38 -12.27
N VAL A 101 -8.75 -22.25 -12.12
CA VAL A 101 -7.32 -22.18 -11.83
C VAL A 101 -7.06 -21.19 -10.69
N PRO A 102 -6.01 -21.38 -9.88
CA PRO A 102 -5.58 -20.36 -8.93
C PRO A 102 -5.31 -19.04 -9.64
N ALA A 103 -5.84 -17.95 -9.11
CA ALA A 103 -5.66 -16.62 -9.68
C ALA A 103 -4.17 -16.23 -9.76
N SER A 104 -3.39 -16.61 -8.75
CA SER A 104 -1.94 -16.43 -8.73
C SER A 104 -1.27 -17.09 -9.94
N ASP A 105 -1.52 -18.39 -10.15
CA ASP A 105 -0.95 -19.15 -11.27
C ASP A 105 -1.36 -18.57 -12.62
N TRP A 106 -2.63 -18.20 -12.77
CA TRP A 106 -3.13 -17.54 -13.98
C TRP A 106 -2.42 -16.22 -14.25
N LEU A 107 -2.23 -15.37 -13.24
CA LEU A 107 -1.48 -14.10 -13.37
C LEU A 107 -0.02 -14.33 -13.78
N SER A 108 0.64 -15.36 -13.25
CA SER A 108 2.06 -15.63 -13.50
C SER A 108 2.34 -16.22 -14.88
N GLN A 109 1.45 -17.12 -15.31
CA GLN A 109 1.63 -17.94 -16.51
C GLN A 109 1.06 -17.27 -17.76
N THR A 110 0.16 -16.31 -17.59
CA THR A 110 -0.47 -15.59 -18.70
C THR A 110 -0.08 -14.11 -18.70
N ASN A 111 -0.38 -13.42 -19.80
CA ASN A 111 -0.35 -11.97 -19.89
C ASN A 111 -1.79 -11.44 -19.85
N PRO A 112 -2.44 -11.40 -18.66
CA PRO A 112 -3.86 -11.12 -18.56
C PRO A 112 -4.18 -9.72 -19.09
N GLN A 113 -5.32 -9.62 -19.77
CA GLN A 113 -5.79 -8.39 -20.38
C GLN A 113 -7.16 -8.05 -19.83
N PHE A 114 -7.41 -6.77 -19.58
CA PHE A 114 -8.74 -6.28 -19.29
C PHE A 114 -9.06 -5.12 -20.22
N ARG A 115 -10.11 -5.28 -21.03
CA ARG A 115 -10.51 -4.31 -22.06
C ARG A 115 -9.36 -3.96 -23.04
N GLY A 116 -8.55 -4.96 -23.38
CA GLY A 116 -7.43 -4.83 -24.31
C GLY A 116 -6.18 -4.15 -23.73
N LEU A 117 -6.14 -3.96 -22.41
CA LEU A 117 -4.99 -3.39 -21.70
C LEU A 117 -4.35 -4.43 -20.78
N PRO A 118 -3.01 -4.50 -20.72
CA PRO A 118 -2.30 -5.47 -19.90
C PRO A 118 -2.46 -5.14 -18.42
N TRP A 119 -2.39 -6.14 -17.55
CA TRP A 119 -2.40 -5.90 -16.11
C TRP A 119 -1.07 -5.42 -15.56
N PHE A 120 0.02 -5.78 -16.23
CA PHE A 120 1.38 -5.40 -15.85
C PHE A 120 2.11 -4.77 -17.03
N GLU A 121 2.95 -3.80 -16.72
CA GLU A 121 3.68 -2.99 -17.68
C GLU A 121 5.16 -2.97 -17.32
N LYS A 122 6.03 -3.02 -18.33
CA LYS A 122 7.44 -2.64 -18.15
C LYS A 122 7.57 -1.13 -18.07
N THR A 123 8.54 -0.68 -17.28
CA THR A 123 8.89 0.73 -17.17
C THR A 123 10.39 0.90 -17.32
N VAL A 124 10.85 2.16 -17.39
CA VAL A 124 12.28 2.47 -17.37
C VAL A 124 12.97 2.12 -16.05
N HIS A 125 12.20 1.85 -14.99
CA HIS A 125 12.69 1.54 -13.65
C HIS A 125 12.40 0.08 -13.22
N GLY A 126 11.87 -0.75 -14.11
CA GLY A 126 11.52 -2.14 -13.84
C GLY A 126 10.14 -2.49 -14.39
N GLY A 127 9.15 -2.63 -13.52
CA GLY A 127 7.78 -2.92 -13.91
C GLY A 127 6.76 -2.42 -12.92
N ARG A 128 5.48 -2.46 -13.28
CA ARG A 128 4.38 -2.06 -12.39
C ARG A 128 3.08 -2.75 -12.79
N ALA A 129 2.09 -2.71 -11.89
CA ALA A 129 0.71 -2.94 -12.30
C ALA A 129 0.20 -1.76 -13.15
N HIS A 130 -0.73 -2.03 -14.05
CA HIS A 130 -1.33 -1.04 -14.93
C HIS A 130 -2.11 -0.01 -14.13
N ARG A 131 -1.90 1.28 -14.42
CA ARG A 131 -2.44 2.39 -13.64
C ARG A 131 -3.92 2.64 -13.91
N PHE A 132 -4.51 3.53 -13.11
CA PHE A 132 -5.89 3.97 -13.25
C PHE A 132 -6.24 4.37 -14.70
N THR A 133 -7.36 3.85 -15.17
CA THR A 133 -8.01 4.30 -16.42
C THR A 133 -9.44 4.75 -16.16
N LYS A 134 -10.20 3.93 -15.44
CA LYS A 134 -11.57 4.19 -15.01
C LYS A 134 -11.78 3.64 -13.60
N PRO A 135 -12.76 4.16 -12.85
CA PRO A 135 -13.11 3.61 -11.54
C PRO A 135 -13.30 2.09 -11.59
N TYR A 136 -12.67 1.39 -10.64
CA TYR A 136 -12.77 -0.06 -10.44
C TYR A 136 -12.24 -0.93 -11.60
N HIS A 137 -11.53 -0.37 -12.58
CA HIS A 137 -10.87 -1.16 -13.61
C HIS A 137 -9.52 -1.70 -13.12
N PHE A 138 -8.58 -0.79 -12.90
CA PHE A 138 -7.21 -1.07 -12.47
C PHE A 138 -6.94 -0.41 -11.12
N GLU A 139 -5.68 -0.36 -10.67
CA GLU A 139 -5.35 0.34 -9.42
C GLU A 139 -5.71 1.83 -9.48
N GLY A 140 -6.37 2.30 -8.42
CA GLY A 140 -6.67 3.71 -8.22
C GLY A 140 -5.49 4.50 -7.67
N HIS A 141 -4.55 3.83 -7.02
CA HIS A 141 -3.36 4.43 -6.42
C HIS A 141 -2.11 3.61 -6.76
N PRO A 142 -0.93 4.24 -6.85
CA PRO A 142 0.31 3.52 -7.09
C PRO A 142 0.52 2.38 -6.10
N ASN A 143 0.86 1.20 -6.61
CA ASN A 143 1.17 -0.01 -5.85
C ASN A 143 -0.01 -0.63 -5.08
N GLN A 144 -1.25 -0.14 -5.27
CA GLN A 144 -2.44 -0.73 -4.66
C GLN A 144 -2.63 -2.20 -5.08
N SER A 145 -2.39 -2.53 -6.35
CA SER A 145 -2.53 -3.91 -6.85
C SER A 145 -1.64 -4.88 -6.09
N LEU A 146 -0.38 -4.50 -5.88
CA LEU A 146 0.60 -5.33 -5.19
C LEU A 146 0.32 -5.40 -3.69
N ALA A 147 -0.12 -4.29 -3.08
CA ALA A 147 -0.55 -4.29 -1.69
C ALA A 147 -1.68 -5.30 -1.43
N LEU A 148 -2.63 -5.41 -2.36
CA LEU A 148 -3.72 -6.40 -2.29
C LEU A 148 -3.23 -7.84 -2.51
N MET A 149 -2.07 -8.03 -3.15
CA MET A 149 -1.49 -9.35 -3.37
C MET A 149 -0.40 -9.73 -2.36
N VAL A 150 -0.05 -8.86 -1.40
CA VAL A 150 1.07 -9.12 -0.47
C VAL A 150 0.90 -10.45 0.28
N MET A 151 -0.34 -10.78 0.65
CA MET A 151 -0.67 -12.02 1.36
C MET A 151 -0.58 -13.28 0.49
N CYS A 152 -0.42 -13.14 -0.83
CA CYS A 152 -0.10 -14.28 -1.71
C CYS A 152 1.38 -14.70 -1.57
N ASN A 153 2.23 -13.85 -0.96
CA ASN A 153 3.62 -14.12 -0.62
C ASN A 153 4.48 -14.53 -1.83
N PHE A 154 4.35 -13.79 -2.94
CA PHE A 154 5.17 -14.02 -4.12
C PHE A 154 6.65 -13.76 -3.83
N PRO A 155 7.58 -14.68 -4.18
CA PRO A 155 9.00 -14.44 -4.00
C PRO A 155 9.52 -13.33 -4.93
N TYR A 156 10.64 -12.69 -4.60
CA TYR A 156 11.18 -11.57 -5.39
C TYR A 156 11.45 -11.90 -6.86
N GLN A 157 11.84 -13.15 -7.14
CA GLN A 157 12.09 -13.67 -8.49
C GLN A 157 10.83 -14.15 -9.22
N HIS A 158 9.66 -14.13 -8.57
CA HIS A 158 8.40 -14.48 -9.19
C HIS A 158 8.12 -13.55 -10.37
N THR A 159 7.67 -14.11 -11.48
CA THR A 159 7.48 -13.37 -12.73
C THR A 159 6.01 -13.19 -13.09
N PHE A 160 5.68 -11.99 -13.57
CA PHE A 160 4.42 -11.70 -14.26
C PHE A 160 4.69 -11.39 -15.72
N GLN A 161 3.85 -11.90 -16.63
CA GLN A 161 4.02 -11.60 -18.05
C GLN A 161 3.52 -10.19 -18.37
N THR A 162 4.18 -9.56 -19.35
CA THR A 162 3.76 -8.29 -19.94
C THR A 162 3.87 -8.39 -21.46
N ASN A 163 3.35 -7.39 -22.18
CA ASN A 163 3.53 -7.30 -23.64
C ASN A 163 5.01 -7.25 -24.07
N ASP A 164 5.87 -6.68 -23.22
CA ASP A 164 7.30 -6.46 -23.51
C ASP A 164 8.20 -7.52 -22.84
N GLY A 165 7.62 -8.65 -22.45
CA GLY A 165 8.28 -9.75 -21.74
C GLY A 165 8.10 -9.70 -20.22
N PRO A 166 8.56 -10.72 -19.49
CA PRO A 166 8.27 -10.84 -18.06
C PRO A 166 8.94 -9.75 -17.23
N ILE A 167 8.30 -9.41 -16.10
CA ILE A 167 8.85 -8.61 -15.00
C ILE A 167 8.84 -9.43 -13.72
N THR A 168 9.78 -9.17 -12.82
CA THR A 168 9.80 -9.81 -11.49
C THR A 168 9.13 -8.94 -10.43
N VAL A 169 8.78 -9.53 -9.27
CA VAL A 169 8.40 -8.76 -8.07
C VAL A 169 9.50 -7.76 -7.70
N GLN A 170 10.78 -8.14 -7.84
CA GLN A 170 11.90 -7.20 -7.63
C GLN A 170 11.84 -5.99 -8.58
N ASN A 171 11.53 -6.20 -9.86
CA ASN A 171 11.36 -5.09 -10.80
C ASN A 171 10.23 -4.13 -10.39
N ILE A 172 9.18 -4.66 -9.77
CA ILE A 172 8.07 -3.84 -9.26
C ILE A 172 8.51 -3.04 -8.02
N ILE A 173 9.27 -3.66 -7.11
CA ILE A 173 9.88 -2.96 -5.97
C ILE A 173 10.79 -1.83 -6.45
N ASP A 174 11.62 -2.07 -7.47
CA ASP A 174 12.55 -1.07 -7.99
C ASP A 174 11.81 0.10 -8.64
N ASN A 175 10.72 -0.16 -9.37
CA ASN A 175 9.85 0.88 -9.88
C ASN A 175 9.17 1.66 -8.75
N ALA A 176 8.66 0.98 -7.71
CA ALA A 176 7.99 1.63 -6.58
C ALA A 176 8.93 2.59 -5.82
N LYS A 177 10.21 2.23 -5.67
CA LYS A 177 11.23 3.11 -5.09
C LYS A 177 11.45 4.37 -5.93
N ALA A 178 11.43 4.25 -7.26
CA ALA A 178 11.62 5.37 -8.17
C ALA A 178 10.40 6.29 -8.27
N ASP A 179 9.18 5.72 -8.18
CA ASP A 179 7.91 6.45 -8.32
C ASP A 179 7.41 7.09 -7.00
N LEU A 180 8.12 6.88 -5.88
CA LEU A 180 7.73 7.38 -4.57
C LEU A 180 7.63 8.91 -4.55
N ASN A 181 6.48 9.43 -4.14
CA ASN A 181 6.24 10.87 -4.12
C ASN A 181 5.19 11.26 -3.05
N PRO A 182 5.17 12.52 -2.58
CA PRO A 182 4.30 12.95 -1.49
C PRO A 182 2.86 13.30 -1.91
N ARG A 183 2.50 13.16 -3.19
CA ARG A 183 1.16 13.53 -3.70
C ARG A 183 0.18 12.35 -3.73
N GLU A 184 0.69 11.14 -3.54
CA GLU A 184 -0.04 9.89 -3.65
C GLU A 184 -0.19 9.22 -2.28
N GLU A 185 -1.13 8.30 -2.17
CA GLU A 185 -1.37 7.52 -0.94
C GLU A 185 -0.23 6.51 -0.70
N LEU A 186 0.80 6.93 0.04
CA LEU A 186 1.99 6.12 0.33
C LEU A 186 1.70 4.81 1.08
N THR A 187 0.58 4.72 1.79
CA THR A 187 0.21 3.53 2.57
C THR A 187 0.15 2.26 1.73
N TRP A 188 -0.30 2.34 0.47
CA TRP A 188 -0.30 1.20 -0.45
C TRP A 188 1.11 0.67 -0.70
N THR A 189 2.08 1.57 -0.86
CA THR A 189 3.49 1.19 -1.03
C THR A 189 4.04 0.56 0.24
N LEU A 190 3.67 1.07 1.42
CA LEU A 190 4.10 0.49 2.69
C LEU A 190 3.54 -0.92 2.89
N TRP A 191 2.25 -1.15 2.61
CA TRP A 191 1.64 -2.49 2.66
C TRP A 191 2.26 -3.48 1.69
N PHE A 192 2.64 -3.01 0.50
CA PHE A 192 3.36 -3.85 -0.45
C PHE A 192 4.75 -4.28 0.08
N LEU A 193 5.42 -3.41 0.84
CA LEU A 193 6.79 -3.64 1.32
C LEU A 193 6.87 -4.29 2.73
N THR A 194 5.73 -4.71 3.31
CA THR A 194 5.71 -5.47 4.58
C THR A 194 5.91 -6.96 4.34
#